data_AF-A0A0G1XUT4-F1
#
_entry.id   AF-A0A0G1XUT4-F1
#
_cell.length_a   1.000
_cell.length_b   1.000
_cell.length_c   1.000
_cell.angle_alpha   90.00
_cell.angle_beta   90.00
_cell.angle_gamma   90.00
#
_symmetry.space_group_name_H-M   'P 1'
#
loop_
_entity.id
_entity.type
_entity.pdbx_description
1 polymer ?
#
loop_
_entity_poly.entity_id
_entity_poly.type
_entity_poly.pdbx_seq_one_letter_code
_entity_poly.pdbx_strand_id
1 'polypeptide(L)'
;MLAFTGILTLASIMLLIGPINYFQKHLPVPVSLDLASSFSVAKEAVWERPFWGTGPQALVEAISRHRPDSFFSSTIWNLRFIKVGNEWLTLLASLGLGGWLAFIWLIISFIRKIWPAISRATDGDEDFSVRLGIILAWLALTGASFFIPFSLILYFAWWLLFSLALSSVFVWSKNNNPIEIDLLRSRPVLLVTLFSGAIILITLVVVGFFGQRFIRAGLIFFRAQQSIIAQQDAAPILSDMRQAAALNPYEPQYQISLAQGYGAQALLLSGQATPDQTQIQAQTQKVIDSLNEAKKLSVLSAYVYEQEAAVYQSLFSLISNADQLAAEAYANALLIEPNNPLLLLNLGRAKLFEAQVIKKDDSQNSQAAGLVDEAVSSLTRALAIKKDLPIIQLSLSAAYLEKGDYEAAKTNLDQLIAANANDRDARWLLANVYEQQSLFDLALAELEILKAQQPENQTILDKIKEVEGKKMVPAEQ
;
A
#
# COMPACT_ATOMS: atom_id res chain seq x y z
N MET A 1 -33.27 -0.20 -29.72
CA MET A 1 -32.04 -0.98 -29.43
C MET A 1 -30.79 -0.42 -30.09
N LEU A 2 -30.81 -0.03 -31.37
CA LEU A 2 -29.64 0.51 -32.09
C LEU A 2 -28.94 1.70 -31.39
N ALA A 3 -29.71 2.64 -30.84
CA ALA A 3 -29.15 3.77 -30.09
C ALA A 3 -28.39 3.30 -28.82
N PHE A 4 -28.93 2.31 -28.11
CA PHE A 4 -28.31 1.76 -26.90
C PHE A 4 -27.02 1.00 -27.21
N THR A 5 -27.01 0.17 -28.27
CA THR A 5 -25.80 -0.51 -28.71
C THR A 5 -24.75 0.47 -29.22
N GLY A 6 -25.16 1.51 -29.98
CA GLY A 6 -24.25 2.57 -30.42
C GLY A 6 -23.60 3.33 -29.26
N ILE A 7 -24.37 3.64 -28.20
CA ILE A 7 -23.84 4.27 -26.98
C ILE A 7 -22.83 3.35 -26.27
N LEU A 8 -23.12 2.05 -26.14
CA LEU A 8 -22.20 1.09 -25.51
C LEU A 8 -20.91 0.92 -26.31
N THR A 9 -21.00 0.86 -27.64
CA THR A 9 -19.82 0.79 -28.51
C THR A 9 -18.99 2.06 -28.41
N LEU A 10 -19.62 3.24 -28.47
CA LEU A 10 -18.96 4.53 -28.28
C LEU A 10 -18.30 4.63 -26.90
N ALA A 11 -18.99 4.26 -25.83
CA ALA A 11 -18.43 4.25 -24.47
C ALA A 11 -17.23 3.31 -24.35
N SER A 12 -17.29 2.13 -24.99
CA SER A 12 -16.18 1.16 -25.00
C SER A 12 -14.98 1.67 -25.82
N ILE A 13 -15.24 2.36 -26.94
CA ILE A 13 -14.20 3.01 -27.74
C ILE A 13 -13.58 4.20 -26.99
N MET A 14 -14.38 4.96 -26.23
CA MET A 14 -13.86 6.06 -25.40
C MET A 14 -12.87 5.58 -24.35
N LEU A 15 -13.01 4.35 -23.84
CA LEU A 15 -12.01 3.75 -22.94
C LEU A 15 -10.66 3.47 -23.63
N LEU A 16 -10.65 3.22 -24.94
CA LEU A 16 -9.43 3.01 -25.74
C LEU A 16 -8.70 4.32 -26.05
N ILE A 17 -9.46 5.40 -26.30
CA ILE A 17 -8.90 6.72 -26.64
C ILE A 17 -8.38 7.43 -25.38
N GLY A 18 -8.73 6.91 -24.20
CA GLY A 18 -8.42 7.52 -22.92
C GLY A 18 -9.41 8.64 -22.56
N PRO A 19 -9.33 9.14 -21.33
CA PRO A 19 -10.24 10.19 -20.86
C PRO A 19 -10.04 11.47 -21.68
N ILE A 20 -11.10 11.93 -22.34
CA ILE A 20 -11.11 13.20 -23.07
C ILE A 20 -10.81 14.33 -22.07
N ASN A 21 -9.80 15.16 -22.36
CA ASN A 21 -9.34 16.27 -21.50
C ASN A 21 -10.46 17.14 -20.89
N TYR A 22 -11.61 17.23 -21.57
CA TYR A 22 -12.80 17.92 -21.08
C TYR A 22 -13.36 17.36 -19.76
N PHE A 23 -13.33 16.03 -19.56
CA PHE A 23 -13.85 15.38 -18.34
C PHE A 23 -12.81 15.26 -17.22
N GLN A 24 -11.52 15.40 -17.52
CA GLN A 24 -10.44 15.26 -16.52
C GLN A 24 -10.19 16.52 -15.70
N LYS A 25 -10.70 17.68 -16.13
CA LYS A 25 -10.36 18.98 -15.51
C LYS A 25 -10.65 19.06 -14.00
N HIS A 26 -11.49 18.17 -13.48
CA HIS A 26 -11.86 18.09 -12.07
C HIS A 26 -11.78 16.68 -11.46
N LEU A 27 -11.22 15.70 -12.17
CA LEU A 27 -11.12 14.32 -11.67
C LEU A 27 -9.65 13.96 -11.37
N PRO A 28 -9.37 13.29 -10.23
CA PRO A 28 -8.05 12.74 -9.98
C PRO A 28 -7.64 11.81 -11.11
N VAL A 29 -6.41 11.96 -11.61
CA VAL A 29 -5.88 11.05 -12.64
C VAL A 29 -5.67 9.68 -11.99
N PRO A 30 -6.31 8.61 -12.49
CA PRO A 30 -6.06 7.27 -11.99
C PRO A 30 -4.59 6.92 -12.26
N VAL A 31 -3.85 6.63 -11.20
CA VAL A 31 -2.45 6.23 -11.27
C VAL A 31 -2.37 4.72 -11.34
N SER A 32 -1.63 4.20 -12.32
CA SER A 32 -1.31 2.78 -12.43
C SER A 32 0.20 2.58 -12.53
N LEU A 33 0.64 1.37 -12.22
CA LEU A 33 2.01 0.96 -12.45
C LEU A 33 2.30 1.00 -13.97
N ASP A 34 3.45 1.54 -14.36
CA ASP A 34 3.82 1.61 -15.77
C ASP A 34 3.98 0.20 -16.39
N LEU A 35 3.94 0.12 -17.72
CA LEU A 35 3.94 -1.17 -18.42
C LEU A 35 5.22 -1.98 -18.19
N ALA A 36 6.39 -1.33 -18.11
CA ALA A 36 7.66 -2.03 -17.93
C ALA A 36 7.74 -2.64 -16.53
N SER A 37 7.39 -1.85 -15.50
CA SER A 37 7.32 -2.35 -14.12
C SER A 37 6.26 -3.42 -13.94
N SER A 38 5.10 -3.24 -14.60
CA SER A 38 4.01 -4.23 -14.59
C SER A 38 4.43 -5.56 -15.20
N PHE A 39 5.17 -5.53 -16.32
CA PHE A 39 5.69 -6.73 -16.94
C PHE A 39 6.74 -7.42 -16.06
N SER A 40 7.63 -6.65 -15.44
CA SER A 40 8.62 -7.17 -14.49
C SER A 40 7.93 -7.92 -13.34
N VAL A 41 6.95 -7.28 -12.69
CA VAL A 41 6.19 -7.91 -11.60
C VAL A 41 5.46 -9.18 -12.08
N ALA A 42 4.76 -9.12 -13.22
CA ALA A 42 4.02 -10.26 -13.73
C ALA A 42 4.92 -11.44 -14.10
N LYS A 43 6.10 -11.16 -14.66
CA LYS A 43 7.11 -12.17 -14.98
C LYS A 43 7.61 -12.87 -13.71
N GLU A 44 8.00 -12.12 -12.68
CA GLU A 44 8.49 -12.71 -11.43
C GLU A 44 7.38 -13.49 -10.69
N ALA A 45 6.15 -12.98 -10.68
CA ALA A 45 4.99 -13.68 -10.13
C ALA A 45 4.74 -15.04 -10.81
N VAL A 46 4.86 -15.10 -12.13
CA VAL A 46 4.77 -16.36 -12.89
C VAL A 46 5.98 -17.25 -12.61
N TRP A 47 7.19 -16.71 -12.50
CA TRP A 47 8.37 -17.52 -12.22
C TRP A 47 8.27 -18.22 -10.86
N GLU A 48 7.73 -17.54 -9.84
CA GLU A 48 7.47 -18.15 -8.54
C GLU A 48 6.37 -19.23 -8.60
N ARG A 49 5.30 -18.99 -9.37
CA ARG A 49 4.14 -19.88 -9.47
C ARG A 49 3.63 -19.98 -10.91
N PRO A 50 4.25 -20.81 -11.77
CA PRO A 50 4.01 -20.77 -13.22
C PRO A 50 2.58 -21.04 -13.65
N PHE A 51 1.93 -22.02 -13.03
CA PHE A 51 0.62 -22.48 -13.50
C PHE A 51 -0.56 -21.71 -12.90
N TRP A 52 -0.49 -21.37 -11.61
CA TRP A 52 -1.60 -20.78 -10.85
C TRP A 52 -1.40 -19.30 -10.47
N GLY A 53 -0.21 -18.75 -10.70
CA GLY A 53 0.13 -17.39 -10.31
C GLY A 53 0.12 -17.18 -8.80
N THR A 54 0.12 -15.93 -8.39
CA THR A 54 0.14 -15.55 -6.95
C THR A 54 -1.24 -15.68 -6.30
N GLY A 55 -2.30 -15.59 -7.09
CA GLY A 55 -3.68 -15.37 -6.64
C GLY A 55 -4.05 -13.88 -6.66
N PRO A 56 -5.33 -13.52 -6.88
CA PRO A 56 -5.76 -12.12 -6.96
C PRO A 56 -5.53 -11.32 -5.68
N GLN A 57 -5.70 -11.95 -4.51
CA GLN A 57 -5.49 -11.30 -3.21
C GLN A 57 -4.00 -11.04 -2.94
N ALA A 58 -3.14 -12.01 -3.30
CA ALA A 58 -1.70 -11.96 -3.04
C ALA A 58 -0.91 -11.10 -4.05
N LEU A 59 -1.61 -10.50 -5.02
CA LEU A 59 -0.97 -9.70 -6.07
C LEU A 59 -0.33 -8.43 -5.49
N VAL A 60 -0.93 -7.86 -4.43
CA VAL A 60 -0.39 -6.67 -3.75
C VAL A 60 0.99 -6.96 -3.18
N GLU A 61 1.15 -8.11 -2.54
CA GLU A 61 2.39 -8.58 -1.93
C GLU A 61 3.43 -8.94 -3.01
N ALA A 62 2.99 -9.51 -4.14
CA ALA A 62 3.87 -9.76 -5.27
C ALA A 62 4.38 -8.46 -5.91
N ILE A 63 3.52 -7.45 -6.09
CA ILE A 63 3.91 -6.12 -6.55
C ILE A 63 4.93 -5.52 -5.58
N SER A 64 4.71 -5.64 -4.28
CA SER A 64 5.60 -5.11 -3.26
C SER A 64 6.99 -5.75 -3.27
N ARG A 65 7.08 -7.07 -3.43
CA ARG A 65 8.36 -7.81 -3.50
C ARG A 65 9.16 -7.52 -4.78
N HIS A 66 8.46 -7.36 -5.90
CA HIS A 66 9.08 -7.34 -7.24
C HIS A 66 9.09 -5.95 -7.90
N ARG A 67 9.10 -4.87 -7.11
CA ARG A 67 9.23 -3.50 -7.66
C ARG A 67 10.61 -3.35 -8.30
N PRO A 68 10.70 -3.01 -9.61
CA PRO A 68 11.99 -2.80 -10.24
C PRO A 68 12.63 -1.49 -9.77
N ASP A 69 13.96 -1.39 -9.84
CA ASP A 69 14.68 -0.19 -9.40
C ASP A 69 14.24 1.09 -10.14
N SER A 70 13.82 0.96 -11.41
CA SER A 70 13.27 2.06 -12.20
C SER A 70 12.04 2.70 -11.56
N PHE A 71 11.25 1.95 -10.78
CA PHE A 71 10.06 2.45 -10.09
C PHE A 71 10.39 3.57 -9.10
N PHE A 72 11.54 3.50 -8.41
CA PHE A 72 11.93 4.48 -7.41
C PHE A 72 12.34 5.84 -8.00
N SER A 73 12.57 5.89 -9.31
CA SER A 73 12.78 7.15 -10.03
C SER A 73 11.49 7.88 -10.41
N SER A 74 10.33 7.22 -10.31
CA SER A 74 9.02 7.80 -10.66
C SER A 74 8.51 8.78 -9.61
N THR A 75 7.48 9.57 -9.92
CA THR A 75 6.80 10.46 -8.95
C THR A 75 5.87 9.70 -7.99
N ILE A 76 5.55 8.44 -8.30
CA ILE A 76 4.57 7.59 -7.62
C ILE A 76 5.24 6.47 -6.82
N TRP A 77 6.56 6.59 -6.62
CA TRP A 77 7.44 5.60 -5.99
C TRP A 77 7.03 5.20 -4.56
N ASN A 78 6.27 6.06 -3.87
CA ASN A 78 5.81 5.84 -2.50
C ASN A 78 4.43 5.16 -2.42
N LEU A 79 3.79 4.89 -3.56
CA LEU A 79 2.47 4.26 -3.60
C LEU A 79 2.57 2.74 -3.62
N ARG A 80 1.69 2.07 -2.87
CA ARG A 80 1.47 0.62 -2.96
C ARG A 80 0.28 0.34 -3.88
N PHE A 81 0.53 -0.43 -4.94
CA PHE A 81 -0.49 -0.76 -5.93
C PHE A 81 -1.13 -2.11 -5.63
N ILE A 82 -2.45 -2.18 -5.86
CA ILE A 82 -3.23 -3.42 -5.72
C ILE A 82 -3.37 -4.18 -7.05
N LYS A 83 -3.02 -3.54 -8.16
CA LYS A 83 -3.08 -4.09 -9.53
C LYS A 83 -1.90 -3.57 -10.34
N VAL A 84 -1.50 -4.35 -11.33
CA VAL A 84 -0.53 -3.91 -12.35
C VAL A 84 -1.22 -3.07 -13.43
N GLY A 85 -0.44 -2.53 -14.37
CA GLY A 85 -0.86 -1.49 -15.31
C GLY A 85 -1.95 -1.88 -16.31
N ASN A 86 -2.20 -3.17 -16.54
CA ASN A 86 -3.29 -3.63 -17.40
C ASN A 86 -3.86 -4.98 -16.95
N GLU A 87 -5.01 -5.34 -17.52
CA GLU A 87 -5.73 -6.54 -17.12
C GLU A 87 -5.03 -7.84 -17.52
N TRP A 88 -4.38 -7.88 -18.69
CA TRP A 88 -3.71 -9.10 -19.16
C TRP A 88 -2.53 -9.50 -18.27
N LEU A 89 -1.73 -8.51 -17.86
CA LEU A 89 -0.64 -8.73 -16.91
C LEU A 89 -1.19 -9.01 -15.50
N THR A 90 -2.32 -8.43 -15.13
CA THR A 90 -3.02 -8.75 -13.88
C THR A 90 -3.45 -10.21 -13.86
N LEU A 91 -4.09 -10.70 -14.92
CA LEU A 91 -4.49 -12.10 -15.06
C LEU A 91 -3.28 -13.04 -15.11
N LEU A 92 -2.21 -12.66 -15.81
CA LEU A 92 -0.99 -13.45 -15.88
C LEU A 92 -0.32 -13.59 -14.50
N ALA A 93 -0.17 -12.48 -13.77
CA ALA A 93 0.43 -12.48 -12.43
C ALA A 93 -0.44 -13.24 -11.42
N SER A 94 -1.76 -13.00 -11.45
CA SER A 94 -2.69 -13.55 -10.46
C SER A 94 -3.13 -14.98 -10.71
N LEU A 95 -3.30 -15.41 -11.97
CA LEU A 95 -3.78 -16.74 -12.34
C LEU A 95 -2.73 -17.62 -13.01
N GLY A 96 -1.53 -17.09 -13.25
CA GLY A 96 -0.44 -17.80 -13.92
C GLY A 96 -0.73 -18.08 -15.39
N LEU A 97 0.15 -18.89 -16.00
CA LEU A 97 0.02 -19.29 -17.40
C LEU A 97 -1.25 -20.12 -17.64
N GLY A 98 -1.68 -20.94 -16.68
CA GLY A 98 -2.87 -21.77 -16.81
C GLY A 98 -4.14 -20.93 -16.97
N GLY A 99 -4.37 -19.98 -16.06
CA GLY A 99 -5.52 -19.08 -16.16
C GLY A 99 -5.43 -18.12 -17.35
N TRP A 100 -4.23 -17.63 -17.65
CA TRP A 100 -4.01 -16.74 -18.79
C TRP A 100 -4.30 -17.44 -20.13
N LEU A 101 -3.80 -18.66 -20.34
CA LEU A 101 -4.07 -19.46 -21.54
C LEU A 101 -5.55 -19.86 -21.62
N ALA A 102 -6.19 -20.18 -20.49
CA ALA A 102 -7.63 -20.45 -20.44
C ALA A 102 -8.46 -19.22 -20.87
N PHE A 103 -8.06 -18.02 -20.44
CA PHE A 103 -8.71 -16.76 -20.83
C PHE A 103 -8.53 -16.46 -22.33
N ILE A 104 -7.34 -16.68 -22.88
CA ILE A 104 -7.08 -16.60 -24.33
C ILE A 104 -7.95 -17.61 -25.07
N TRP A 105 -7.98 -18.85 -24.60
CA TRP A 105 -8.77 -19.91 -25.23
C TRP A 105 -10.27 -19.59 -25.21
N LEU A 106 -10.79 -18.98 -24.14
CA LEU A 106 -12.17 -18.50 -24.06
C LEU A 106 -12.46 -17.46 -25.16
N ILE A 107 -11.59 -16.45 -25.29
CA ILE A 107 -11.71 -15.39 -26.31
C ILE A 107 -11.67 -15.99 -27.72
N ILE A 108 -10.70 -16.87 -28.00
CA ILE A 108 -10.57 -17.53 -29.32
C ILE A 108 -11.81 -18.38 -29.62
N SER A 109 -12.29 -19.16 -28.66
CA SER A 109 -13.46 -20.04 -28.83
C SER A 109 -14.73 -19.21 -29.08
N PHE A 110 -14.87 -18.09 -28.38
CA PHE A 110 -15.95 -17.14 -28.60
C PHE A 110 -15.90 -16.50 -29.99
N ILE A 111 -14.74 -15.98 -30.42
CA ILE A 111 -14.56 -15.40 -31.75
C ILE A 111 -14.86 -16.45 -32.83
N ARG A 112 -14.35 -17.68 -32.70
CA ARG A 112 -14.65 -18.79 -33.63
C ARG A 112 -16.15 -19.08 -33.73
N LYS A 113 -16.88 -18.96 -32.62
CA LYS A 113 -18.33 -19.19 -32.60
C LYS A 113 -19.12 -18.07 -33.26
N ILE A 114 -18.67 -16.82 -33.10
CA ILE A 114 -19.35 -15.63 -33.63
C ILE A 114 -18.98 -15.33 -35.08
N TRP A 115 -17.77 -15.67 -35.51
CA TRP A 115 -17.26 -15.38 -36.85
C TRP A 115 -18.19 -15.83 -37.99
N PRO A 116 -18.78 -17.04 -37.97
CA PRO A 116 -19.72 -17.47 -39.01
C PRO A 116 -21.05 -16.70 -39.00
N ALA A 117 -21.43 -16.10 -37.88
CA ALA A 117 -22.64 -15.27 -37.78
C ALA A 117 -22.43 -13.87 -38.36
N ILE A 118 -21.21 -13.34 -38.26
CA ILE A 118 -20.83 -12.06 -38.89
C ILE A 118 -20.62 -12.24 -40.40
N SER A 119 -19.84 -13.25 -40.80
CA SER A 119 -19.41 -13.44 -42.19
C SER A 119 -20.51 -13.90 -43.16
N ARG A 120 -21.64 -14.42 -42.66
CA ARG A 120 -22.77 -14.89 -43.46
C ARG A 120 -23.98 -13.95 -43.39
N ALA A 121 -23.80 -12.73 -42.90
CA ALA A 121 -24.86 -11.74 -42.88
C ALA A 121 -25.30 -11.41 -44.31
N THR A 122 -26.57 -11.69 -44.62
CA THR A 122 -27.20 -11.39 -45.91
C THR A 122 -27.90 -10.04 -45.86
N ASP A 123 -27.95 -9.33 -46.98
CA ASP A 123 -28.77 -8.11 -47.12
C ASP A 123 -30.23 -8.40 -46.70
N GLY A 124 -30.77 -7.57 -45.80
CA GLY A 124 -32.12 -7.71 -45.23
C GLY A 124 -32.19 -8.29 -43.81
N ASP A 125 -31.05 -8.50 -43.14
CA ASP A 125 -31.02 -8.86 -41.72
C ASP A 125 -31.17 -7.60 -40.84
N GLU A 126 -32.42 -7.25 -40.51
CA GLU A 126 -32.79 -6.01 -39.78
C GLU A 126 -32.01 -5.82 -38.49
N ASP A 127 -31.56 -6.91 -37.89
CA ASP A 127 -30.95 -6.88 -36.59
C ASP A 127 -29.44 -7.17 -36.56
N PHE A 128 -28.84 -7.38 -37.73
CA PHE A 128 -27.39 -7.51 -37.87
C PHE A 128 -26.63 -6.36 -37.20
N SER A 129 -27.13 -5.13 -37.37
CA SER A 129 -26.54 -3.91 -36.80
C SER A 129 -26.49 -3.91 -35.27
N VAL A 130 -27.51 -4.44 -34.60
CA VAL A 130 -27.53 -4.54 -33.13
C VAL A 130 -26.51 -5.56 -32.65
N ARG A 131 -26.44 -6.74 -33.29
CA ARG A 131 -25.45 -7.78 -32.97
C ARG A 131 -24.04 -7.30 -33.17
N LEU A 132 -23.77 -6.68 -34.31
CA LEU A 132 -22.48 -6.13 -34.63
C LEU A 132 -22.07 -5.08 -33.59
N GLY A 133 -22.99 -4.19 -33.18
CA GLY A 133 -22.73 -3.21 -32.12
C GLY A 133 -22.32 -3.84 -30.78
N ILE A 134 -23.01 -4.89 -30.32
CA ILE A 134 -22.68 -5.60 -29.08
C ILE A 134 -21.30 -6.29 -29.19
N ILE A 135 -21.04 -6.95 -30.31
CA ILE A 135 -19.75 -7.64 -30.56
C ILE A 135 -18.61 -6.61 -30.60
N LEU A 136 -18.79 -5.49 -31.30
CA LEU A 136 -17.79 -4.43 -31.36
C LEU A 136 -17.57 -3.77 -30.00
N ALA A 137 -18.62 -3.61 -29.18
CA ALA A 137 -18.48 -3.11 -27.82
C ALA A 137 -17.65 -4.08 -26.95
N TRP A 138 -17.94 -5.39 -27.03
CA TRP A 138 -17.15 -6.41 -26.33
C TRP A 138 -15.69 -6.45 -26.81
N LEU A 139 -15.46 -6.37 -28.12
CA LEU A 139 -14.11 -6.32 -28.70
C LEU A 139 -13.37 -5.04 -28.27
N ALA A 140 -14.04 -3.89 -28.27
CA ALA A 140 -13.46 -2.63 -27.82
C ALA A 140 -13.07 -2.70 -26.34
N LEU A 141 -13.92 -3.26 -25.48
CA LEU A 141 -13.61 -3.44 -24.06
C LEU A 141 -12.48 -4.46 -23.85
N THR A 142 -12.47 -5.56 -24.62
CA THR A 142 -11.36 -6.52 -24.64
C THR A 142 -10.06 -5.87 -25.12
N GLY A 143 -10.12 -4.98 -26.10
CA GLY A 143 -8.98 -4.15 -26.53
C GLY A 143 -8.51 -3.21 -25.42
N ALA A 144 -9.43 -2.54 -24.73
CA ALA A 144 -9.12 -1.62 -23.63
C ALA A 144 -8.39 -2.34 -22.49
N SER A 145 -8.71 -3.61 -22.24
CA SER A 145 -8.06 -4.42 -21.20
C SER A 145 -6.53 -4.58 -21.36
N PHE A 146 -5.98 -4.37 -22.57
CA PHE A 146 -4.53 -4.32 -22.80
C PHE A 146 -3.86 -3.06 -22.26
N PHE A 147 -4.63 -2.01 -22.02
CA PHE A 147 -4.13 -0.69 -21.62
C PHE A 147 -4.56 -0.29 -20.21
N ILE A 148 -5.65 -0.86 -19.69
CA ILE A 148 -6.19 -0.53 -18.36
C ILE A 148 -6.49 -1.78 -17.54
N PRO A 149 -6.31 -1.74 -16.20
CA PRO A 149 -6.81 -2.78 -15.33
C PRO A 149 -8.33 -2.69 -15.20
N PHE A 150 -9.02 -3.82 -15.16
CA PHE A 150 -10.47 -3.86 -15.02
C PHE A 150 -10.90 -3.66 -13.57
N SER A 151 -11.84 -2.74 -13.37
CA SER A 151 -12.62 -2.65 -12.13
C SER A 151 -13.75 -3.69 -12.14
N LEU A 152 -14.42 -3.87 -11.01
CA LEU A 152 -15.60 -4.75 -10.91
C LEU A 152 -16.69 -4.38 -11.94
N ILE A 153 -16.87 -3.08 -12.19
CA ILE A 153 -17.85 -2.57 -13.16
C ILE A 153 -17.46 -2.94 -14.60
N LEU A 154 -16.17 -2.83 -14.94
CA LEU A 154 -15.68 -3.22 -16.27
C LEU A 154 -15.76 -4.73 -16.47
N TYR A 155 -15.46 -5.53 -15.44
CA TYR A 155 -15.68 -6.97 -15.47
C TYR A 155 -17.14 -7.33 -15.68
N PHE A 156 -18.06 -6.69 -14.94
CA PHE A 156 -19.50 -6.90 -15.11
C PHE A 156 -19.94 -6.56 -16.53
N ALA A 157 -19.51 -5.41 -17.07
CA ALA A 157 -19.81 -5.01 -18.44
C ALA A 157 -19.24 -6.00 -19.47
N TRP A 158 -18.01 -6.49 -19.25
CA TRP A 158 -17.36 -7.46 -20.13
C TRP A 158 -18.14 -8.78 -20.20
N TRP A 159 -18.51 -9.34 -19.04
CA TRP A 159 -19.30 -10.57 -18.96
C TRP A 159 -20.73 -10.41 -19.49
N LEU A 160 -21.35 -9.25 -19.25
CA LEU A 160 -22.67 -8.94 -19.79
C LEU A 160 -22.63 -8.88 -21.33
N LEU A 161 -21.68 -8.12 -21.90
CA LEU A 161 -21.53 -8.00 -23.35
C LEU A 161 -21.15 -9.35 -23.99
N PHE A 162 -20.29 -10.13 -23.35
CA PHE A 162 -19.95 -11.49 -23.75
C PHE A 162 -21.21 -12.37 -23.85
N SER A 163 -22.04 -12.37 -22.80
CA SER A 163 -23.28 -13.15 -22.73
C SER A 163 -24.30 -12.70 -23.78
N LEU A 164 -24.50 -11.39 -23.93
CA LEU A 164 -25.43 -10.83 -24.94
C LEU A 164 -24.98 -11.16 -26.36
N ALA A 165 -23.69 -11.02 -26.66
CA ALA A 165 -23.13 -11.37 -27.97
C ALA A 165 -23.32 -12.86 -28.27
N LEU A 166 -23.05 -13.74 -27.29
CA LEU A 166 -23.24 -15.17 -27.45
C LEU A 166 -24.72 -15.52 -27.68
N SER A 167 -25.61 -14.97 -26.84
CA SER A 167 -27.07 -15.14 -26.95
C SER A 167 -27.59 -14.72 -28.32
N SER A 168 -27.08 -13.61 -28.85
CA SER A 168 -27.48 -13.10 -30.15
C SER A 168 -27.12 -14.01 -31.34
N VAL A 169 -26.14 -14.90 -31.17
CA VAL A 169 -25.80 -15.93 -32.18
C VAL A 169 -26.66 -17.18 -32.05
N PHE A 170 -27.08 -17.54 -30.83
CA PHE A 170 -27.89 -18.74 -30.58
C PHE A 170 -29.39 -18.52 -30.81
N VAL A 171 -29.93 -17.38 -30.39
CA VAL A 171 -31.37 -17.08 -30.44
C VAL A 171 -31.83 -16.65 -31.83
N TRP A 172 -30.92 -16.12 -32.66
CA TRP A 172 -31.25 -15.52 -33.96
C TRP A 172 -30.63 -16.23 -35.17
N SER A 173 -30.28 -17.50 -35.00
CA SER A 173 -30.04 -18.36 -36.15
C SER A 173 -31.37 -18.64 -36.85
N LYS A 174 -31.50 -18.26 -38.13
CA LYS A 174 -32.70 -18.29 -39.01
C LYS A 174 -33.45 -19.64 -39.11
N ASN A 175 -32.93 -20.69 -38.49
CA ASN A 175 -33.71 -21.90 -38.21
C ASN A 175 -34.59 -21.64 -36.98
N ASN A 176 -35.82 -21.20 -37.22
CA ASN A 176 -36.91 -21.00 -36.26
C ASN A 176 -37.32 -22.24 -35.45
N ASN A 177 -36.46 -23.25 -35.33
CA ASN A 177 -36.63 -24.26 -34.31
C ASN A 177 -36.02 -23.65 -33.05
N PRO A 178 -36.82 -23.10 -32.11
CA PRO A 178 -36.29 -22.80 -30.79
C PRO A 178 -35.53 -24.05 -30.34
N ILE A 179 -34.33 -23.87 -29.81
CA ILE A 179 -33.68 -24.96 -29.09
C ILE A 179 -34.58 -25.20 -27.88
N GLU A 180 -35.57 -26.08 -28.03
CA GLU A 180 -36.39 -26.56 -26.93
C GLU A 180 -35.48 -27.41 -26.07
N ILE A 181 -34.84 -26.75 -25.11
CA ILE A 181 -34.15 -27.43 -24.03
C ILE A 181 -35.26 -27.96 -23.13
N ASP A 182 -35.79 -29.13 -23.49
CA ASP A 182 -36.67 -29.88 -22.61
C ASP A 182 -35.82 -30.43 -21.45
N LEU A 183 -35.84 -29.64 -20.36
CA LEU A 183 -35.10 -29.91 -19.13
C LEU A 183 -35.47 -31.27 -18.54
N LEU A 184 -36.66 -31.81 -18.81
CA LEU A 184 -37.17 -33.05 -18.22
C LEU A 184 -36.92 -34.27 -19.12
N ARG A 185 -36.71 -34.07 -20.43
CA ARG A 185 -36.57 -35.16 -21.40
C ARG A 185 -35.20 -35.84 -21.40
N SER A 186 -34.13 -35.12 -21.07
CA SER A 186 -32.77 -35.70 -21.05
C SER A 186 -32.16 -35.66 -19.65
N ARG A 187 -31.96 -36.85 -19.06
CA ARG A 187 -31.37 -37.01 -17.74
C ARG A 187 -30.03 -36.26 -17.57
N PRO A 188 -29.11 -36.25 -18.56
CA PRO A 188 -27.86 -35.49 -18.43
C PRO A 188 -28.06 -33.97 -18.37
N VAL A 189 -28.96 -33.40 -19.18
CA VAL A 189 -29.23 -31.94 -19.18
C VAL A 189 -29.95 -31.52 -17.90
N LEU A 190 -30.88 -32.35 -17.41
CA LEU A 190 -31.52 -32.14 -16.11
C LEU A 190 -30.48 -32.07 -14.99
N LEU A 191 -29.57 -33.05 -14.93
CA LEU A 191 -28.51 -33.10 -13.92
C LEU A 191 -27.57 -31.90 -14.00
N VAL A 192 -27.09 -31.52 -15.19
CA VAL A 192 -26.22 -30.35 -15.37
C VAL A 192 -26.94 -29.06 -14.96
N THR A 193 -28.23 -28.92 -15.31
CA THR A 193 -29.01 -27.73 -14.97
C THR A 193 -29.27 -27.62 -13.47
N LEU A 194 -29.69 -28.72 -12.83
CA LEU A 194 -29.90 -28.77 -11.39
C LEU A 194 -28.59 -28.53 -10.63
N PHE A 195 -27.50 -29.14 -11.06
CA PHE A 195 -26.19 -28.95 -10.45
C PHE A 195 -25.69 -27.51 -10.58
N SER A 196 -25.81 -26.92 -11.78
CA SER A 196 -25.44 -25.52 -12.02
C SER A 196 -26.31 -24.56 -11.21
N GLY A 197 -27.62 -24.81 -11.18
CA GLY A 197 -28.58 -24.03 -10.38
C GLY A 197 -28.29 -24.14 -8.88
N ALA A 198 -27.95 -25.33 -8.39
CA ALA A 198 -27.54 -25.54 -7.00
C ALA A 198 -26.24 -24.81 -6.67
N ILE A 199 -25.22 -24.85 -7.55
CA ILE A 199 -23.98 -24.08 -7.37
C ILE A 199 -24.25 -22.59 -7.31
N ILE A 200 -25.09 -22.06 -8.22
CA ILE A 200 -25.46 -20.64 -8.23
C ILE A 200 -26.18 -20.29 -6.93
N LEU A 201 -27.15 -21.10 -6.50
CA LEU A 201 -27.88 -20.87 -5.25
C LEU A 201 -26.95 -20.90 -4.03
N ILE A 202 -26.08 -21.90 -3.93
CA ILE A 202 -25.08 -22.02 -2.86
C ILE A 202 -24.17 -20.79 -2.88
N THR A 203 -23.68 -20.39 -4.05
CA THR A 203 -22.81 -19.21 -4.19
C THR A 203 -23.54 -17.95 -3.75
N LEU A 204 -24.80 -17.74 -4.14
CA LEU A 204 -25.59 -16.59 -3.72
C LEU A 204 -25.85 -16.59 -2.21
N VAL A 205 -26.14 -17.76 -1.61
CA VAL A 205 -26.35 -17.89 -0.16
C VAL A 205 -25.04 -17.61 0.59
N VAL A 206 -23.92 -18.17 0.16
CA VAL A 206 -22.60 -17.93 0.77
C VAL A 206 -22.20 -16.48 0.63
N VAL A 207 -22.25 -15.91 -0.58
CA VAL A 207 -21.93 -14.50 -0.83
C VAL A 207 -22.87 -13.57 -0.08
N GLY A 208 -24.17 -13.88 -0.02
CA GLY A 208 -25.13 -13.10 0.76
C GLY A 208 -24.84 -13.15 2.26
N PHE A 209 -24.57 -14.34 2.80
CA PHE A 209 -24.31 -14.55 4.23
C PHE A 209 -23.00 -13.93 4.70
N PHE A 210 -21.90 -14.12 3.96
CA PHE A 210 -20.61 -13.52 4.30
C PHE A 210 -20.54 -12.05 3.89
N GLY A 211 -21.09 -11.70 2.73
CA GLY A 211 -21.11 -10.33 2.22
C GLY A 211 -21.82 -9.37 3.17
N GLN A 212 -22.98 -9.74 3.73
CA GLN A 212 -23.64 -8.89 4.73
C GLN A 212 -22.76 -8.68 5.99
N ARG A 213 -21.99 -9.70 6.42
CA ARG A 213 -21.10 -9.57 7.59
C ARG A 213 -19.94 -8.63 7.29
N PHE A 214 -19.32 -8.78 6.12
CA PHE A 214 -18.20 -7.93 5.69
C PHE A 214 -18.63 -6.48 5.48
N ILE A 215 -19.79 -6.25 4.86
CA ILE A 215 -20.34 -4.90 4.68
C ILE A 215 -20.66 -4.27 6.05
N ARG A 216 -21.30 -5.01 6.96
CA ARG A 216 -21.58 -4.51 8.32
C ARG A 216 -20.29 -4.18 9.08
N ALA A 217 -19.28 -5.06 9.02
CA ALA A 217 -17.98 -4.81 9.62
C ALA A 217 -17.36 -3.52 9.08
N GLY A 218 -17.35 -3.36 7.75
CA GLY A 218 -16.80 -2.16 7.10
C GLY A 218 -17.56 -0.89 7.46
N LEU A 219 -18.88 -0.91 7.55
CA LEU A 219 -19.69 0.23 7.97
C LEU A 219 -19.45 0.63 9.43
N ILE A 220 -19.35 -0.35 10.33
CA ILE A 220 -19.05 -0.11 11.75
C ILE A 220 -17.63 0.45 11.90
N PHE A 221 -16.66 -0.14 11.19
CA PHE A 221 -15.29 0.36 11.18
C PHE A 221 -15.20 1.79 10.64
N PHE A 222 -15.87 2.07 9.53
CA PHE A 222 -15.94 3.42 8.96
C PHE A 222 -16.54 4.43 9.95
N ARG A 223 -17.61 4.04 10.67
CA ARG A 223 -18.18 4.87 11.74
C ARG A 223 -17.16 5.14 12.85
N ALA A 224 -16.45 4.11 13.32
CA ALA A 224 -15.42 4.27 14.34
C ALA A 224 -14.32 5.25 13.90
N GLN A 225 -13.88 5.17 12.64
CA GLN A 225 -12.90 6.10 12.06
C GLN A 225 -13.43 7.54 11.99
N GLN A 226 -14.70 7.73 11.63
CA GLN A 226 -15.33 9.05 11.65
C GLN A 226 -15.45 9.62 13.06
N SER A 227 -15.74 8.78 14.06
CA SER A 227 -15.77 9.19 15.47
C SER A 227 -14.39 9.62 15.99
N ILE A 228 -13.29 9.04 15.49
CA ILE A 228 -11.92 9.52 15.77
C ILE A 228 -11.72 10.92 15.21
N ILE A 229 -12.09 11.15 13.95
CA ILE A 229 -11.96 12.46 13.29
C ILE A 229 -12.81 13.51 14.02
N ALA A 230 -14.00 13.11 14.50
CA ALA A 230 -14.89 13.95 15.29
C ALA A 230 -14.46 14.12 16.77
N GLN A 231 -13.31 13.57 17.18
CA GLN A 231 -12.77 13.64 18.55
C GLN A 231 -13.78 13.19 19.63
N GLN A 232 -14.57 12.17 19.32
CA GLN A 232 -15.51 11.58 20.28
C GLN A 232 -14.78 10.71 21.32
N ASP A 233 -15.52 10.32 22.37
CA ASP A 233 -15.00 9.45 23.42
C ASP A 233 -14.38 8.15 22.88
N ALA A 234 -13.23 7.76 23.43
CA ALA A 234 -12.48 6.59 22.98
C ALA A 234 -13.18 5.24 23.23
N ALA A 235 -14.02 5.14 24.27
CA ALA A 235 -14.68 3.90 24.67
C ALA A 235 -15.66 3.34 23.61
N PRO A 236 -16.62 4.11 23.07
CA PRO A 236 -17.49 3.63 21.98
C PRO A 236 -16.70 3.32 20.71
N ILE A 237 -15.68 4.10 20.38
CA ILE A 237 -14.81 3.87 19.21
C ILE A 237 -14.16 2.48 19.30
N LEU A 238 -13.55 2.15 20.44
CA LEU A 238 -12.90 0.87 20.67
C LEU A 238 -13.91 -0.31 20.70
N SER A 239 -15.14 -0.05 21.15
CA SER A 239 -16.24 -1.02 21.07
C SER A 239 -16.61 -1.34 19.61
N ASP A 240 -16.80 -0.31 18.79
CA ASP A 240 -17.12 -0.45 17.38
C ASP A 240 -15.99 -1.15 16.62
N MET A 241 -14.73 -0.81 16.89
CA MET A 241 -13.57 -1.50 16.32
C MET A 241 -13.55 -2.99 16.67
N ARG A 242 -13.82 -3.36 17.93
CA ARG A 242 -13.91 -4.78 18.34
C ARG A 242 -15.05 -5.50 17.64
N GLN A 243 -16.20 -4.85 17.49
CA GLN A 243 -17.34 -5.43 16.79
C GLN A 243 -17.03 -5.65 15.30
N ALA A 244 -16.36 -4.69 14.65
CA ALA A 244 -15.93 -4.83 13.27
C ALA A 244 -14.96 -6.02 13.10
N ALA A 245 -13.95 -6.13 13.97
CA ALA A 245 -13.01 -7.25 13.97
C ALA A 245 -13.70 -8.61 14.21
N ALA A 246 -14.71 -8.68 15.08
CA ALA A 246 -15.47 -9.91 15.32
C ALA A 246 -16.37 -10.30 14.11
N LEU A 247 -16.88 -9.32 13.37
CA LEU A 247 -17.74 -9.58 12.21
C LEU A 247 -16.93 -10.06 10.99
N ASN A 248 -15.72 -9.52 10.81
CA ASN A 248 -14.76 -9.92 9.78
C ASN A 248 -13.34 -10.05 10.37
N PRO A 249 -12.98 -11.25 10.87
CA PRO A 249 -11.69 -11.48 11.51
C PRO A 249 -10.52 -11.59 10.52
N TYR A 250 -10.77 -11.56 9.21
CA TYR A 250 -9.75 -11.80 8.18
C TYR A 250 -9.03 -10.53 7.72
N GLU A 251 -9.41 -9.36 8.23
CA GLU A 251 -8.87 -8.07 7.81
C GLU A 251 -7.80 -7.57 8.80
N PRO A 252 -6.50 -7.56 8.42
CA PRO A 252 -5.42 -7.14 9.31
C PRO A 252 -5.59 -5.70 9.80
N GLN A 253 -6.16 -4.82 8.97
CA GLN A 253 -6.37 -3.41 9.32
C GLN A 253 -7.20 -3.24 10.60
N TYR A 254 -8.17 -4.11 10.86
CA TYR A 254 -8.98 -4.01 12.08
C TYR A 254 -8.17 -4.32 13.34
N GLN A 255 -7.26 -5.29 13.25
CA GLN A 255 -6.36 -5.62 14.36
C GLN A 255 -5.33 -4.51 14.59
N ILE A 256 -4.79 -3.92 13.51
CA ILE A 256 -3.88 -2.76 13.62
C ILE A 256 -4.58 -1.57 14.30
N SER A 257 -5.81 -1.26 13.89
CA SER A 257 -6.58 -0.17 14.53
C SER A 257 -6.95 -0.48 15.98
N LEU A 258 -7.20 -1.74 16.33
CA LEU A 258 -7.36 -2.14 17.73
C LEU A 258 -6.08 -1.92 18.53
N ALA A 259 -4.92 -2.31 18.00
CA ALA A 259 -3.63 -2.06 18.63
C ALA A 259 -3.37 -0.57 18.87
N GLN A 260 -3.66 0.28 17.87
CA GLN A 260 -3.58 1.74 18.02
C GLN A 260 -4.54 2.26 19.10
N GLY A 261 -5.78 1.76 19.13
CA GLY A 261 -6.78 2.15 20.13
C GLY A 261 -6.41 1.74 21.55
N TYR A 262 -5.90 0.51 21.74
CA TYR A 262 -5.38 0.05 23.04
C TYR A 262 -4.15 0.84 23.47
N GLY A 263 -3.24 1.16 22.54
CA GLY A 263 -2.07 1.99 22.80
C GLY A 263 -2.44 3.41 23.23
N ALA A 264 -3.39 4.03 22.54
CA ALA A 264 -3.93 5.34 22.94
C ALA A 264 -4.56 5.29 24.34
N GLN A 265 -5.30 4.23 24.67
CA GLN A 265 -5.85 4.06 26.01
C GLN A 265 -4.75 3.89 27.07
N ALA A 266 -3.68 3.13 26.77
CA ALA A 266 -2.54 2.96 27.66
C ALA A 266 -1.83 4.30 27.93
N LEU A 267 -1.64 5.13 26.90
CA LEU A 267 -1.06 6.47 27.04
C LEU A 267 -1.93 7.39 27.91
N LEU A 268 -3.26 7.36 27.70
CA LEU A 268 -4.20 8.13 28.52
C LEU A 268 -4.16 7.71 30.00
N LEU A 269 -4.11 6.40 30.27
CA LEU A 269 -4.00 5.86 31.64
C LEU A 269 -2.67 6.25 32.29
N SER A 270 -1.58 6.23 31.53
CA SER A 270 -0.26 6.66 32.01
C SER A 270 -0.19 8.15 32.34
N GLY A 271 -1.03 8.98 31.72
CA GLY A 271 -1.07 10.43 31.98
C GLY A 271 -1.94 10.84 33.18
N GLN A 272 -2.60 9.91 33.85
CA GLN A 272 -3.45 10.21 35.01
C GLN A 272 -2.62 10.57 36.25
N ALA A 273 -3.20 11.36 37.17
CA ALA A 273 -2.52 11.76 38.42
C ALA A 273 -2.06 10.56 39.28
N THR A 274 -2.80 9.44 39.21
CA THR A 274 -2.44 8.17 39.85
C THR A 274 -2.55 7.04 38.81
N PRO A 275 -1.47 6.75 38.07
CA PRO A 275 -1.49 5.72 37.03
C PRO A 275 -1.72 4.32 37.60
N ASP A 276 -2.75 3.62 37.12
CA ASP A 276 -2.96 2.20 37.41
C ASP A 276 -2.08 1.33 36.50
N GLN A 277 -0.92 0.93 37.03
CA GLN A 277 0.06 0.12 36.31
C GLN A 277 -0.51 -1.21 35.81
N THR A 278 -1.46 -1.81 36.52
CA THR A 278 -2.07 -3.09 36.12
C THR A 278 -2.92 -2.89 34.87
N GLN A 279 -3.68 -1.80 34.80
CA GLN A 279 -4.47 -1.47 33.63
C GLN A 279 -3.60 -1.08 32.44
N ILE A 280 -2.53 -0.31 32.66
CA ILE A 280 -1.57 0.06 31.60
C ILE A 280 -0.96 -1.21 30.99
N GLN A 281 -0.45 -2.12 31.82
CA GLN A 281 0.10 -3.40 31.37
C GLN A 281 -0.94 -4.24 30.63
N ALA A 282 -2.19 -4.29 31.11
CA ALA A 282 -3.27 -5.01 30.44
C ALA A 282 -3.61 -4.42 29.05
N GLN A 283 -3.53 -3.10 28.87
CA GLN A 283 -3.75 -2.49 27.56
C GLN A 283 -2.56 -2.71 26.64
N THR A 284 -1.34 -2.52 27.13
CA THR A 284 -0.10 -2.85 26.41
C THR A 284 -0.11 -4.29 25.92
N GLN A 285 -0.56 -5.25 26.73
CA GLN A 285 -0.63 -6.65 26.29
C GLN A 285 -1.62 -6.83 25.13
N LYS A 286 -2.78 -6.15 25.17
CA LYS A 286 -3.73 -6.20 24.04
C LYS A 286 -3.16 -5.57 22.76
N VAL A 287 -2.31 -4.55 22.88
CA VAL A 287 -1.57 -4.01 21.72
C VAL A 287 -0.76 -5.13 21.07
N ILE A 288 0.07 -5.82 21.86
CA ILE A 288 0.93 -6.90 21.40
C ILE A 288 0.09 -8.04 20.79
N ASP A 289 -0.99 -8.45 21.45
CA ASP A 289 -1.87 -9.51 20.97
C ASP A 289 -2.52 -9.15 19.62
N SER A 290 -3.02 -7.92 19.48
CA SER A 290 -3.62 -7.44 18.22
C SER A 290 -2.58 -7.35 17.10
N LEU A 291 -1.36 -6.86 17.36
CA LEU A 291 -0.29 -6.83 16.36
C LEU A 291 0.13 -8.24 15.92
N ASN A 292 0.22 -9.18 16.86
CA ASN A 292 0.51 -10.57 16.56
C ASN A 292 -0.60 -11.21 15.71
N GLU A 293 -1.86 -10.89 15.96
CA GLU A 293 -2.97 -11.37 15.14
C GLU A 293 -2.93 -10.76 13.74
N ALA A 294 -2.66 -9.46 13.61
CA ALA A 294 -2.49 -8.80 12.31
C ALA A 294 -1.40 -9.48 11.45
N LYS A 295 -0.25 -9.81 12.06
CA LYS A 295 0.85 -10.52 11.41
C LYS A 295 0.45 -11.91 10.91
N LYS A 296 -0.31 -12.68 11.71
CA LYS A 296 -0.78 -14.01 11.30
C LYS A 296 -1.68 -13.94 10.07
N LEU A 297 -2.53 -12.91 9.98
CA LEU A 297 -3.46 -12.72 8.88
C LEU A 297 -2.77 -12.36 7.57
N SER A 298 -1.68 -11.57 7.62
CA SER A 298 -0.93 -11.19 6.42
C SER A 298 0.58 -11.15 6.64
N VAL A 299 1.17 -12.35 6.70
CA VAL A 299 2.61 -12.59 6.92
C VAL A 299 3.49 -11.96 5.82
N LEU A 300 2.96 -11.78 4.61
CA LEU A 300 3.70 -11.22 3.47
C LEU A 300 3.41 -9.74 3.23
N SER A 301 2.76 -9.05 4.16
CA SER A 301 2.45 -7.62 4.04
C SER A 301 3.46 -6.75 4.76
N ALA A 302 4.33 -6.08 4.00
CA ALA A 302 5.24 -5.08 4.53
C ALA A 302 4.51 -3.94 5.27
N TYR A 303 3.27 -3.64 4.87
CA TYR A 303 2.44 -2.65 5.54
C TYR A 303 2.10 -3.05 6.98
N VAL A 304 1.81 -4.33 7.25
CA VAL A 304 1.52 -4.79 8.63
C VAL A 304 2.72 -4.57 9.55
N TYR A 305 3.91 -4.95 9.10
CA TYR A 305 5.16 -4.74 9.84
C TYR A 305 5.51 -3.25 9.99
N GLU A 306 5.25 -2.43 8.98
CA GLU A 306 5.42 -0.98 9.08
C GLU A 306 4.50 -0.37 10.14
N GLN A 307 3.23 -0.80 10.18
CA GLN A 307 2.28 -0.33 11.20
C GLN A 307 2.63 -0.85 12.60
N GLU A 308 3.11 -2.09 12.71
CA GLU A 308 3.64 -2.63 13.96
C GLU A 308 4.78 -1.78 14.51
N ALA A 309 5.75 -1.44 13.67
CA ALA A 309 6.86 -0.58 14.07
C ALA A 309 6.38 0.80 14.53
N ALA A 310 5.44 1.42 13.81
CA ALA A 310 4.86 2.71 14.17
C ALA A 310 4.12 2.66 15.52
N VAL A 311 3.39 1.58 15.81
CA VAL A 311 2.71 1.40 17.10
C VAL A 311 3.73 1.28 18.23
N TYR A 312 4.77 0.45 18.08
CA TYR A 312 5.84 0.36 19.08
C TYR A 312 6.55 1.71 19.30
N GLN A 313 6.84 2.46 18.23
CA GLN A 313 7.42 3.80 18.31
C GLN A 313 6.59 4.77 19.15
N SER A 314 5.27 4.72 19.03
CA SER A 314 4.37 5.56 19.83
C SER A 314 4.25 5.16 21.30
N LEU A 315 4.79 3.98 21.68
CA LEU A 315 4.65 3.39 23.02
C LEU A 315 6.00 3.10 23.68
N PHE A 316 7.09 3.74 23.25
CA PHE A 316 8.43 3.58 23.83
C PHE A 316 8.48 3.81 25.34
N SER A 317 7.63 4.69 25.89
CA SER A 317 7.58 4.96 27.32
C SER A 317 6.81 3.91 28.13
N LEU A 318 6.03 3.04 27.48
CA LEU A 318 5.10 2.11 28.14
C LEU A 318 5.43 0.64 27.92
N ILE A 319 6.10 0.31 26.82
CA ILE A 319 6.44 -1.05 26.44
C ILE A 319 7.95 -1.23 26.55
N SER A 320 8.36 -2.18 27.38
CA SER A 320 9.77 -2.58 27.49
C SER A 320 10.29 -3.08 26.14
N ASN A 321 11.49 -2.62 25.75
CA ASN A 321 12.16 -2.98 24.50
C ASN A 321 11.37 -2.62 23.22
N ALA A 322 10.45 -1.65 23.28
CA ALA A 322 9.70 -1.25 22.09
C ALA A 322 10.56 -0.63 20.99
N ASP A 323 11.70 -0.04 21.34
CA ASP A 323 12.75 0.38 20.41
C ASP A 323 13.30 -0.79 19.59
N GLN A 324 13.64 -1.90 20.25
CA GLN A 324 14.08 -3.13 19.60
C GLN A 324 12.97 -3.72 18.71
N LEU A 325 11.74 -3.84 19.25
CA LEU A 325 10.60 -4.37 18.52
C LEU A 325 10.25 -3.52 17.29
N ALA A 326 10.40 -2.20 17.36
CA ALA A 326 10.21 -1.31 16.23
C ALA A 326 11.28 -1.52 15.14
N ALA A 327 12.55 -1.64 15.53
CA ALA A 327 13.65 -1.91 14.60
C ALA A 327 13.48 -3.29 13.92
N GLU A 328 13.11 -4.32 14.69
CA GLU A 328 12.81 -5.66 14.18
C GLU A 328 11.64 -5.66 13.19
N ALA A 329 10.57 -4.94 13.49
CA ALA A 329 9.42 -4.82 12.60
C ALA A 329 9.80 -4.16 11.26
N TYR A 330 10.59 -3.08 11.26
CA TYR A 330 11.11 -2.51 10.01
C TYR A 330 12.05 -3.47 9.27
N ALA A 331 12.88 -4.23 9.98
CA ALA A 331 13.73 -5.25 9.36
C ALA A 331 12.91 -6.35 8.68
N ASN A 332 11.83 -6.82 9.31
CA ASN A 332 10.89 -7.77 8.73
C ASN A 332 10.16 -7.20 7.51
N ALA A 333 9.76 -5.92 7.56
CA ALA A 333 9.16 -5.24 6.40
C ALA A 333 10.13 -5.21 5.20
N LEU A 334 11.44 -5.04 5.44
CA LEU A 334 12.48 -5.06 4.42
C LEU A 334 12.78 -6.44 3.84
N LEU A 335 12.44 -7.53 4.53
CA LEU A 335 12.48 -8.87 3.92
C LEU A 335 11.47 -9.00 2.78
N ILE A 336 10.42 -8.17 2.80
CA ILE A 336 9.35 -8.14 1.79
C ILE A 336 9.61 -7.02 0.78
N GLU A 337 9.97 -5.82 1.22
CA GLU A 337 10.24 -4.66 0.34
C GLU A 337 11.71 -4.19 0.46
N PRO A 338 12.70 -4.97 -0.03
CA PRO A 338 14.12 -4.76 0.29
C PRO A 338 14.72 -3.44 -0.21
N ASN A 339 14.13 -2.87 -1.27
CA ASN A 339 14.56 -1.62 -1.89
C ASN A 339 13.64 -0.44 -1.55
N ASN A 340 12.72 -0.56 -0.58
CA ASN A 340 11.89 0.58 -0.19
C ASN A 340 12.72 1.60 0.62
N PRO A 341 12.97 2.82 0.08
CA PRO A 341 13.81 3.80 0.75
C PRO A 341 13.21 4.34 2.06
N LEU A 342 11.87 4.33 2.21
CA LEU A 342 11.22 4.73 3.46
C LEU A 342 11.39 3.70 4.57
N LEU A 343 11.34 2.41 4.24
CA LEU A 343 11.60 1.35 5.22
C LEU A 343 13.07 1.35 5.66
N LEU A 344 14.00 1.56 4.71
CA LEU A 344 15.42 1.71 5.03
C LEU A 344 15.69 2.96 5.91
N LEU A 345 15.04 4.08 5.59
CA LEU A 345 15.08 5.31 6.39
C LEU A 345 14.58 5.04 7.82
N ASN A 346 13.40 4.46 7.96
CA ASN A 346 12.78 4.24 9.25
C ASN A 346 13.52 3.19 10.08
N LEU A 347 14.06 2.14 9.45
CA LEU A 347 14.97 1.19 10.12
C LEU A 347 16.20 1.92 10.67
N GLY A 348 16.84 2.76 9.85
CA GLY A 348 18.01 3.52 10.27
C GLY A 348 17.71 4.42 11.46
N ARG A 349 16.59 5.15 11.42
CA ARG A 349 16.14 6.00 12.54
C ARG A 349 15.80 5.19 13.79
N ALA A 350 15.16 4.02 13.64
CA ALA A 350 14.84 3.14 14.76
C ALA A 350 16.11 2.61 15.44
N LYS A 351 17.12 2.19 14.67
CA LYS A 351 18.42 1.74 15.20
C LYS A 351 19.22 2.84 15.88
N LEU A 352 19.19 4.07 15.34
CA LEU A 352 19.79 5.22 16.04
C LEU A 352 19.12 5.48 17.39
N PHE A 353 17.79 5.41 17.42
CA PHE A 353 17.05 5.59 18.67
C PHE A 353 17.40 4.50 19.68
N GLU A 354 17.41 3.23 19.26
CA GLU A 354 17.85 2.10 20.10
C GLU A 354 19.28 2.31 20.63
N ALA A 355 20.21 2.73 19.77
CA ALA A 355 21.57 3.04 20.20
C ALA A 355 21.63 4.16 21.25
N GLN A 356 20.82 5.20 21.11
CA GLN A 356 20.73 6.30 22.08
C GLN A 356 20.11 5.85 23.42
N VAL A 357 19.16 4.91 23.40
CA VAL A 357 18.63 4.30 24.62
C VAL A 357 19.71 3.51 25.33
N ILE A 358 20.47 2.69 24.60
CA ILE A 358 21.55 1.87 25.15
C ILE A 358 22.70 2.73 25.70
N LYS A 359 23.11 3.81 25.01
CA LYS A 359 24.19 4.70 25.50
C LYS A 359 23.92 5.33 26.87
N LYS A 360 22.66 5.41 27.31
CA LYS A 360 22.33 5.89 28.67
C LYS A 360 22.72 4.88 29.76
N ASP A 361 22.94 3.62 29.37
CA ASP A 361 23.45 2.55 30.22
C ASP A 361 24.91 2.31 29.83
N ASP A 362 25.85 2.90 30.58
CA ASP A 362 27.30 2.90 30.30
C ASP A 362 27.91 1.51 30.05
N SER A 363 27.20 0.44 30.45
CA SER A 363 27.62 -0.95 30.33
C SER A 363 27.59 -1.52 28.91
N GLN A 364 26.89 -0.89 27.95
CA GLN A 364 26.60 -1.48 26.63
C GLN A 364 27.08 -0.64 25.42
N ASN A 365 28.10 0.20 25.61
CA ASN A 365 28.56 1.13 24.59
C ASN A 365 29.01 0.46 23.26
N SER A 366 29.55 -0.77 23.31
CA SER A 366 29.92 -1.51 22.10
C SER A 366 28.70 -1.94 21.26
N GLN A 367 27.57 -2.25 21.89
CA GLN A 367 26.33 -2.63 21.20
C GLN A 367 25.72 -1.40 20.54
N ALA A 368 25.72 -0.26 21.23
CA ALA A 368 25.27 1.01 20.65
C ALA A 368 26.10 1.39 19.41
N ALA A 369 27.41 1.19 19.43
CA ALA A 369 28.26 1.43 18.25
C ALA A 369 27.86 0.56 17.05
N GLY A 370 27.59 -0.73 17.27
CA GLY A 370 27.12 -1.64 16.22
C GLY A 370 25.78 -1.19 15.60
N LEU A 371 24.83 -0.76 16.44
CA LEU A 371 23.54 -0.24 15.97
C LEU A 371 23.68 1.05 15.15
N VAL A 372 24.59 1.94 15.54
CA VAL A 372 24.90 3.14 14.76
C VAL A 372 25.49 2.78 13.39
N ASP A 373 26.37 1.79 13.31
CA ASP A 373 26.91 1.29 12.03
C ASP A 373 25.81 0.71 11.13
N GLU A 374 24.90 -0.08 11.71
CA GLU A 374 23.75 -0.61 11.00
C GLU A 374 22.78 0.48 10.52
N ALA A 375 22.61 1.54 11.30
CA ALA A 375 21.82 2.70 10.91
C ALA A 375 22.46 3.44 9.73
N VAL A 376 23.76 3.74 9.79
CA VAL A 376 24.52 4.35 8.68
C VAL A 376 24.40 3.50 7.42
N SER A 377 24.56 2.17 7.53
CA SER A 377 24.41 1.25 6.40
C SER A 377 23.01 1.32 5.76
N SER A 378 21.97 1.27 6.59
CA SER A 378 20.57 1.33 6.13
C SER A 378 20.25 2.67 5.44
N LEU A 379 20.69 3.78 6.03
CA LEU A 379 20.47 5.13 5.51
C LEU A 379 21.29 5.41 4.23
N THR A 380 22.50 4.85 4.14
CA THR A 380 23.32 4.92 2.92
C THR A 380 22.62 4.19 1.76
N ARG A 381 22.06 3.00 2.02
CA ARG A 381 21.25 2.28 1.02
C ARG A 381 20.01 3.08 0.63
N ALA A 382 19.31 3.68 1.59
CA ALA A 382 18.14 4.52 1.32
C ALA A 382 18.51 5.69 0.39
N LEU A 383 19.63 6.37 0.66
CA LEU A 383 20.11 7.50 -0.13
C LEU A 383 20.54 7.07 -1.53
N ALA A 384 21.15 5.89 -1.68
CA ALA A 384 21.55 5.35 -2.97
C ALA A 384 20.36 5.11 -3.90
N ILE A 385 19.22 4.66 -3.34
CA ILE A 385 17.98 4.41 -4.08
C ILE A 385 17.25 5.71 -4.35
N LYS A 386 17.15 6.61 -3.35
CA LYS A 386 16.39 7.85 -3.44
C LYS A 386 17.20 9.05 -2.94
N LYS A 387 17.94 9.66 -3.86
CA LYS A 387 18.90 10.75 -3.60
C LYS A 387 18.27 12.09 -3.29
N ASP A 388 17.04 12.31 -3.76
CA ASP A 388 16.30 13.57 -3.73
C ASP A 388 15.38 13.70 -2.51
N LEU A 389 15.62 12.93 -1.44
CA LEU A 389 14.88 13.03 -0.19
C LEU A 389 15.74 13.66 0.92
N PRO A 390 15.52 14.95 1.25
CA PRO A 390 16.27 15.65 2.29
C PRO A 390 16.27 14.93 3.64
N ILE A 391 15.13 14.30 3.99
CA ILE A 391 14.98 13.58 5.26
C ILE A 391 15.96 12.39 5.39
N ILE A 392 16.35 11.75 4.28
CA ILE A 392 17.34 10.67 4.30
C ILE A 392 18.73 11.24 4.56
N GLN A 393 19.09 12.34 3.88
CA GLN A 393 20.37 13.02 4.10
C GLN A 393 20.49 13.55 5.53
N LEU A 394 19.42 14.14 6.08
CA LEU A 394 19.37 14.59 7.47
C LEU A 394 19.57 13.42 8.44
N SER A 395 18.83 12.32 8.25
CA SER A 395 18.93 11.14 9.11
C SER A 395 20.31 10.48 9.02
N LEU A 396 20.91 10.43 7.83
CA LEU A 396 22.26 9.92 7.62
C LEU A 396 23.31 10.82 8.29
N SER A 397 23.13 12.14 8.24
CA SER A 397 24.01 13.10 8.92
C SER A 397 23.92 12.93 10.44
N ALA A 398 22.72 12.66 10.97
CA ALA A 398 22.54 12.39 12.40
C ALA A 398 23.22 11.07 12.80
N ALA A 399 23.14 10.05 11.94
CA ALA A 399 23.85 8.80 12.13
C ALA A 399 25.37 9.00 12.16
N TYR A 400 25.92 9.80 11.24
CA TYR A 400 27.35 10.13 11.20
C TYR A 400 27.79 10.94 12.41
N LEU A 401 26.98 11.89 12.87
CA LEU A 401 27.21 12.63 14.12
C LEU A 401 27.33 11.68 15.31
N GLU A 402 26.37 10.75 15.47
CA GLU A 402 26.38 9.74 16.55
C GLU A 402 27.55 8.77 16.47
N LYS A 403 28.05 8.52 15.26
CA LYS A 403 29.24 7.70 14.98
C LYS A 403 30.55 8.44 15.26
N GLY A 404 30.52 9.77 15.31
CA GLY A 404 31.72 10.62 15.37
C GLY A 404 32.37 10.90 14.00
N ASP A 405 31.71 10.54 12.90
CA ASP A 405 32.16 10.85 11.53
C ASP A 405 31.69 12.25 11.11
N TYR A 406 32.27 13.26 11.75
CA TYR A 406 31.83 14.63 11.60
C TYR A 406 32.01 15.19 10.18
N GLU A 407 33.03 14.74 9.44
CA GLU A 407 33.28 15.21 8.07
C GLU A 407 32.22 14.70 7.08
N ALA A 408 31.81 13.43 7.22
CA ALA A 408 30.70 12.90 6.42
C ALA A 408 29.37 13.59 6.78
N ALA A 409 29.13 13.87 8.06
CA ALA A 409 27.95 14.63 8.51
C ALA A 409 27.92 16.03 7.88
N LYS A 410 29.01 16.80 7.99
CA LYS A 410 29.11 18.14 7.37
C LYS A 410 28.87 18.10 5.88
N THR A 411 29.52 17.17 5.17
CA THR A 411 29.40 17.08 3.71
C THR A 411 27.94 16.92 3.27
N ASN A 412 27.16 16.08 3.96
CA ASN A 412 25.73 15.91 3.67
C ASN A 412 24.90 17.15 4.03
N LEU A 413 25.21 17.79 5.16
CA LEU A 413 24.51 18.99 5.63
C LEU A 413 24.79 20.21 4.74
N ASP A 414 26.02 20.38 4.28
CA ASP A 414 26.39 21.44 3.35
C ASP A 414 25.66 21.30 2.01
N GLN A 415 25.46 20.06 1.52
CA GLN A 415 24.65 19.81 0.33
C GLN A 415 23.18 20.20 0.53
N LEU A 416 22.62 19.89 1.71
CA LEU A 416 21.25 20.29 2.06
C LEU A 416 21.10 21.81 2.15
N ILE A 417 22.04 22.48 2.80
CA ILE A 417 22.05 23.94 2.96
C ILE A 417 22.30 24.64 1.61
N ALA A 418 23.10 24.05 0.73
CA ALA A 418 23.27 24.56 -0.64
C ALA A 418 21.99 24.49 -1.46
N ALA A 419 21.17 23.44 -1.27
CA ALA A 419 19.87 23.30 -1.91
C ALA A 419 18.79 24.19 -1.27
N ASN A 420 18.83 24.34 0.06
CA ASN A 420 17.94 25.19 0.83
C ASN A 420 18.70 25.87 1.98
N ALA A 421 19.11 27.12 1.75
CA ALA A 421 19.88 27.88 2.73
C ALA A 421 19.12 28.14 4.04
N ASN A 422 17.80 27.94 4.09
CA ASN A 422 17.01 28.13 5.31
C ASN A 422 16.51 26.81 5.90
N ASP A 423 17.12 25.68 5.54
CA ASP A 423 16.79 24.38 6.15
C ASP A 423 17.18 24.37 7.64
N ARG A 424 16.17 24.43 8.50
CA ARG A 424 16.35 24.55 9.95
C ARG A 424 16.97 23.29 10.55
N ASP A 425 16.54 22.13 10.10
CA ASP A 425 16.99 20.85 10.65
C ASP A 425 18.44 20.60 10.25
N ALA A 426 18.82 20.97 9.03
CA ALA A 426 20.20 20.87 8.57
C ALA A 426 21.14 21.80 9.35
N ARG A 427 20.76 23.07 9.54
CA ARG A 427 21.56 24.04 10.32
C ARG A 427 21.67 23.66 11.79
N TRP A 428 20.59 23.17 12.39
CA TRP A 428 20.60 22.69 13.77
C TRP A 428 21.57 21.53 13.93
N LEU A 429 21.52 20.57 13.01
CA LEU A 429 22.40 19.41 13.05
C LEU A 429 23.86 19.79 12.77
N LEU A 430 24.11 20.77 11.90
CA LEU A 430 25.44 21.30 11.63
C LEU A 430 26.04 22.03 12.85
N ALA A 431 25.22 22.80 13.57
CA ALA A 431 25.61 23.39 14.84
C ALA A 431 26.04 22.31 15.86
N ASN A 432 25.28 21.22 15.97
CA ASN A 432 25.64 20.10 16.85
C ASN A 432 26.93 19.41 16.41
N VAL A 433 27.18 19.27 15.10
CA VAL A 433 28.44 18.73 14.57
C VAL A 433 29.63 19.62 14.97
N TYR A 434 29.51 20.94 14.79
CA TYR A 434 30.56 21.88 15.20
C TYR A 434 30.77 21.88 16.72
N GLU A 435 29.70 21.79 17.50
CA GLU A 435 29.77 21.70 18.95
C GLU A 435 30.52 20.44 19.42
N GLN A 436 30.21 19.27 18.85
CA GLN A 436 30.90 18.02 19.18
C GLN A 436 32.40 18.05 18.83
N GLN A 437 32.77 18.86 17.83
CA GLN A 437 34.18 19.12 17.48
C GLN A 437 34.83 20.24 18.30
N SER A 438 34.14 20.80 19.30
CA SER A 438 34.59 21.98 20.06
C SER A 438 34.82 23.25 19.21
N LEU A 439 34.23 23.31 18.01
CA LEU A 439 34.27 24.46 17.11
C LEU A 439 33.14 25.44 17.44
N PHE A 440 33.14 25.95 18.67
CA PHE A 440 32.01 26.70 19.24
C PHE A 440 31.64 27.97 18.45
N ASP A 441 32.60 28.66 17.84
CA ASP A 441 32.33 29.85 17.01
C ASP A 441 31.47 29.52 15.79
N LEU A 442 31.76 28.39 15.14
CA LEU A 442 30.99 27.93 13.97
C LEU A 442 29.61 27.41 14.41
N ALA A 443 29.53 26.71 15.54
CA ALA A 443 28.26 26.29 16.11
C ALA A 443 27.34 27.49 16.42
N LEU A 444 27.88 28.54 17.04
CA LEU A 444 27.14 29.77 17.34
C LEU A 444 26.70 30.51 16.08
N ALA A 445 27.55 30.55 15.03
CA ALA A 445 27.17 31.17 13.77
C ALA A 445 25.93 30.52 13.15
N GLU A 446 25.86 29.18 13.15
CA GLU A 446 24.68 28.45 12.66
C GLU A 446 23.43 28.68 13.54
N LEU A 447 23.59 28.69 14.86
CA LEU A 447 22.49 28.95 15.80
C LEU A 447 21.96 30.38 15.72
N GLU A 448 22.81 31.38 15.45
CA GLU A 448 22.38 32.77 15.25
C GLU A 448 21.56 32.92 13.96
N ILE A 449 21.85 32.14 12.90
CA ILE A 449 20.99 32.09 11.71
C ILE A 449 19.62 31.51 12.06
N LEU A 450 19.56 30.44 12.85
CA LEU A 450 18.30 29.86 13.32
C LEU A 450 17.50 30.83 14.20
N LYS A 451 18.18 31.55 15.09
CA LYS A 451 17.58 32.60 15.93
C LYS A 451 17.05 33.76 15.09
N ALA A 452 17.76 34.18 14.04
CA ALA A 452 17.26 35.20 13.12
C ALA A 452 15.95 34.77 12.42
N GLN A 453 15.80 33.47 12.13
CA GLN A 453 14.57 32.90 11.58
C GLN A 453 13.46 32.76 12.63
N GLN A 454 13.82 32.46 13.88
CA GLN A 454 12.88 32.25 14.99
C GLN A 454 13.36 32.94 16.29
N PRO A 455 13.22 34.28 16.41
CA PRO A 455 13.82 35.04 17.51
C PRO A 455 13.30 34.66 18.91
N GLU A 456 12.07 34.17 18.97
CA GLU A 456 11.38 33.82 20.22
C GLU A 456 11.44 32.31 20.54
N ASN A 457 12.16 31.50 19.74
CA ASN A 457 12.25 30.07 19.99
C ASN A 457 13.21 29.79 21.16
N GLN A 458 12.61 29.44 22.30
CA GLN A 458 13.34 29.18 23.55
C GLN A 458 14.39 28.06 23.40
N THR A 459 14.11 27.01 22.62
CA THR A 459 15.05 25.91 22.40
C THR A 459 16.34 26.38 21.72
N ILE A 460 16.23 27.31 20.76
CA ILE A 460 17.40 27.91 20.11
C ILE A 460 18.16 28.81 21.09
N LEU A 461 17.44 29.66 21.84
CA LEU A 461 18.05 30.56 22.81
C LEU A 461 18.80 29.82 23.92
N ASP A 462 18.23 28.72 24.42
CA ASP A 462 18.85 27.88 25.44
C ASP A 462 20.07 27.15 24.86
N LYS A 463 19.99 26.67 23.62
CA LYS A 463 21.12 26.03 22.94
C LYS A 463 22.28 26.99 22.72
N ILE A 464 22.01 28.25 22.35
CA ILE A 464 23.05 29.28 22.23
C ILE A 464 23.76 29.49 23.57
N LYS A 465 23.00 29.67 24.67
CA LYS A 465 23.57 29.82 26.01
C LYS A 465 24.40 28.61 26.43
N GLU A 466 23.95 27.40 26.11
CA GLU A 466 24.69 26.17 26.39
C GLU A 466 26.06 26.18 25.68
N VAL A 467 26.08 26.50 24.39
CA VAL A 467 27.31 26.53 23.58
C VAL A 467 28.24 27.67 24.01
N GLU A 468 27.70 28.85 24.33
CA GLU A 468 28.48 29.96 24.91
C GLU A 468 29.12 29.57 26.25
N GLY A 469 28.38 28.86 27.11
CA GLY A 469 28.88 28.33 28.37
C GLY A 469 30.06 27.37 28.15
N LYS A 470 29.93 26.42 27.23
CA LYS A 470 31.00 25.47 26.89
C LYS A 470 32.25 26.17 26.32
N LYS A 471 32.06 27.22 25.52
CA LYS A 471 33.15 28.04 24.98
C LYS A 471 33.97 28.76 26.07
N MET A 472 33.32 29.15 27.17
CA MET A 472 33.97 29.89 28.27
C MET A 472 34.75 28.99 29.24
N VAL A 473 34.54 27.68 29.21
CA VAL A 473 35.29 26.71 30.04
C VAL A 473 36.56 26.31 29.29
N PRO A 474 37.77 26.62 29.80
CA PRO A 474 39.01 26.18 29.16
C PRO A 474 39.05 24.66 29.13
N ALA A 475 39.43 24.07 27.99
CA ALA A 475 39.65 22.63 27.90
C ALA A 475 40.69 22.22 28.96
N GLU A 476 40.30 21.36 29.91
CA GLU A 476 41.24 20.74 30.84
C GLU A 476 42.29 19.98 30.01
N GLN A 477 43.55 20.40 30.15
CA GLN A 477 44.70 19.89 29.40
C GLN A 477 45.10 18.47 29.81
#